data_AF-A0A848YKU7-F1
#
_entry.id   AF-A0A848YKU7-F1
#
_cell.length_a   1.000
_cell.length_b   1.000
_cell.length_c   1.000
_cell.angle_alpha   90.00
_cell.angle_beta   90.00
_cell.angle_gamma   90.00
#
_symmetry.space_group_name_H-M   'P 1'
#
loop_
_entity.id
_entity.type
_entity.pdbx_description
1 polymer ?
#
loop_
_entity_poly.entity_id
_entity_poly.type
_entity_poly.pdbx_seq_one_letter_code
_entity_poly.pdbx_strand_id
1 'polypeptide(L)'
;MSNETGTRRGWTWFFWIAAIFNFLVGVAVILGPSAPIDTRVVGILVFSFGLVYAVTARDPDRYADVIWAGVFGKVAVVALLVTAEMSQSGGNAPTAVLAIDVLFATGFLTFLLTRSGAGGKHSESAGSE
;
A
#
# COMPACT_ATOMS: atom_id res chain seq x y z
N MET A 1 -5.15 -9.34 26.41
CA MET A 1 -3.97 -8.44 26.31
C MET A 1 -2.81 -8.99 25.46
N SER A 2 -2.59 -10.30 25.33
CA SER A 2 -1.51 -10.86 24.46
C SER A 2 -1.81 -10.77 22.95
N ASN A 3 -3.07 -10.95 22.53
CA ASN A 3 -3.43 -10.96 21.10
C ASN A 3 -3.33 -9.58 20.44
N GLU A 4 -3.69 -8.50 21.14
CA GLU A 4 -3.68 -7.13 20.58
C GLU A 4 -2.26 -6.63 20.29
N THR A 5 -1.31 -6.96 21.17
CA THR A 5 0.11 -6.62 20.99
C THR A 5 0.74 -7.43 19.84
N GLY A 6 0.33 -8.69 19.67
CA GLY A 6 0.72 -9.53 18.53
C GLY A 6 0.21 -8.97 17.20
N THR A 7 -1.06 -8.61 17.12
CA THR A 7 -1.67 -8.03 15.91
C THR A 7 -1.03 -6.70 15.54
N ARG A 8 -0.79 -5.80 16.51
CA ARG A 8 -0.12 -4.51 16.26
C ARG A 8 1.31 -4.68 15.76
N ARG A 9 2.07 -5.64 16.31
CA ARG A 9 3.41 -5.99 15.80
C ARG A 9 3.35 -6.57 14.38
N GLY A 10 2.35 -7.39 14.08
CA GLY A 10 2.13 -7.94 12.73
C GLY A 10 1.93 -6.84 11.70
N TRP A 11 1.04 -5.89 11.96
CA TRP A 11 0.80 -4.75 11.05
C TRP A 11 2.03 -3.84 10.91
N THR A 12 2.75 -3.60 12.00
CA THR A 12 4.01 -2.83 11.98
C THR A 12 5.02 -3.46 11.01
N TRP A 13 5.23 -4.77 11.11
CA TRP A 13 6.12 -5.50 10.22
C TRP A 13 5.63 -5.52 8.78
N PHE A 14 4.32 -5.70 8.56
CA PHE A 14 3.72 -5.63 7.24
C PHE A 14 4.00 -4.29 6.54
N PHE A 15 3.83 -3.16 7.25
CA PHE A 15 4.14 -1.84 6.69
C PHE A 15 5.63 -1.63 6.43
N TRP A 16 6.52 -2.17 7.27
CA TRP A 16 7.96 -2.14 7.02
C TRP A 16 8.35 -2.93 5.77
N ILE A 17 7.78 -4.13 5.58
CA ILE A 17 8.02 -4.95 4.40
C ILE A 17 7.52 -4.22 3.14
N ALA A 18 6.32 -3.61 3.20
CA ALA A 18 5.79 -2.81 2.11
C ALA A 18 6.69 -1.61 1.77
N ALA A 19 7.21 -0.92 2.80
CA ALA A 19 8.11 0.22 2.63
C ALA A 19 9.41 -0.19 1.93
N ILE A 20 10.07 -1.25 2.42
CA ILE A 20 11.32 -1.75 1.86
C ILE A 20 11.12 -2.19 0.41
N PHE A 21 10.05 -2.93 0.12
CA PHE A 21 9.73 -3.33 -1.24
C PHE A 21 9.58 -2.12 -2.18
N ASN A 22 8.83 -1.10 -1.76
CA ASN A 22 8.63 0.11 -2.56
C ASN A 22 9.92 0.91 -2.75
N PHE A 23 10.82 0.94 -1.77
CA PHE A 23 12.14 1.55 -1.95
C PHE A 23 12.98 0.80 -2.97
N LEU A 24 13.04 -0.53 -2.89
CA LEU A 24 13.82 -1.35 -3.81
C LEU A 24 13.31 -1.20 -5.25
N VAL A 25 11.98 -1.30 -5.46
CA VAL A 25 11.37 -1.14 -6.78
C VAL A 25 11.56 0.29 -7.28
N GLY A 26 11.28 1.30 -6.45
CA GLY A 26 11.44 2.70 -6.83
C GLY A 26 12.87 3.04 -7.25
N VAL A 27 13.87 2.63 -6.45
CA VAL A 27 15.30 2.82 -6.78
C VAL A 27 15.68 2.08 -8.05
N ALA A 28 15.25 0.82 -8.23
CA ALA A 28 15.54 0.05 -9.42
C ALA A 28 14.98 0.71 -10.70
N VAL A 29 13.76 1.25 -10.63
CA VAL A 29 13.13 1.97 -11.74
C VAL A 29 13.83 3.29 -12.03
N ILE A 30 14.19 4.06 -10.99
CA ILE A 30 14.90 5.34 -11.13
C ILE A 30 16.29 5.14 -11.73
N LEU A 31 17.04 4.14 -11.26
CA LEU A 31 18.42 3.90 -11.70
C LEU A 31 18.51 3.04 -12.97
N GLY A 32 17.37 2.57 -13.49
CA GLY A 32 17.30 1.76 -14.69
C GLY A 32 18.01 2.43 -15.88
N PRO A 33 18.91 1.70 -16.59
CA PRO A 33 19.55 2.24 -17.78
C PRO A 33 18.48 2.51 -18.84
N SER A 34 18.59 3.66 -19.50
CA SER A 34 17.67 4.09 -20.57
C SER A 34 16.20 4.28 -20.15
N ALA A 35 15.88 4.33 -18.86
CA ALA A 35 14.50 4.59 -18.40
C ALA A 35 14.05 6.00 -18.84
N PRO A 36 12.92 6.14 -19.57
CA PRO A 36 12.31 7.43 -19.90
C PRO A 36 11.97 8.25 -18.64
N ILE A 37 11.82 9.57 -18.80
CA ILE A 37 11.47 10.48 -17.68
C ILE A 37 10.17 10.03 -17.01
N ASP A 38 9.13 9.70 -17.78
CA ASP A 38 7.83 9.26 -17.23
C ASP A 38 7.98 8.01 -16.36
N THR A 39 8.80 7.06 -16.79
CA THR A 39 9.14 5.85 -16.02
C THR A 39 9.86 6.19 -14.73
N ARG A 40 10.80 7.15 -14.76
CA ARG A 40 11.51 7.61 -13.55
C ARG A 40 10.58 8.31 -12.57
N VAL A 41 9.62 9.10 -13.06
CA VAL A 41 8.59 9.75 -12.24
C VAL A 41 7.74 8.69 -11.53
N VAL A 42 7.34 7.63 -12.22
CA VAL A 42 6.67 6.47 -11.60
C VAL A 42 7.56 5.85 -10.52
N GLY A 43 8.86 5.65 -10.78
CA GLY A 43 9.80 5.15 -9.77
C GLY A 43 9.91 6.03 -8.53
N ILE A 44 9.92 7.37 -8.69
CA ILE A 44 9.92 8.34 -7.59
C ILE A 44 8.62 8.25 -6.79
N LEU A 45 7.49 8.09 -7.47
CA LEU A 45 6.18 7.93 -6.82
C LEU A 45 6.14 6.65 -5.98
N VAL A 46 6.58 5.52 -6.54
CA VAL A 46 6.70 4.23 -5.84
C VAL A 46 7.62 4.37 -4.62
N PHE A 47 8.80 4.99 -4.79
CA PHE A 47 9.69 5.26 -3.67
C PHE A 47 9.03 6.11 -2.57
N SER A 48 8.25 7.13 -2.98
CA SER A 48 7.54 8.02 -2.05
C SER A 48 6.45 7.28 -1.26
N PHE A 49 5.74 6.33 -1.87
CA PHE A 49 4.84 5.45 -1.12
C PHE A 49 5.58 4.62 -0.07
N GLY A 50 6.83 4.21 -0.35
CA GLY A 50 7.69 3.58 0.65
C GLY A 50 7.89 4.46 1.90
N LEU A 51 8.06 5.78 1.73
CA LEU A 51 8.18 6.71 2.87
C LEU A 51 6.89 6.77 3.68
N VAL A 52 5.73 6.83 3.00
CA VAL A 52 4.43 6.82 3.66
C VAL A 52 4.28 5.57 4.52
N TYR A 53 4.60 4.40 3.96
CA TYR A 53 4.48 3.13 4.69
C TYR A 53 5.49 3.03 5.84
N ALA A 54 6.71 3.57 5.68
CA ALA A 54 7.69 3.62 6.77
C ALA A 54 7.24 4.52 7.92
N VAL A 55 6.58 5.66 7.63
CA VAL A 55 5.97 6.52 8.64
C VAL A 55 4.82 5.80 9.34
N THR A 56 3.93 5.16 8.57
CA THR A 56 2.83 4.38 9.15
C THR A 56 3.31 3.21 9.99
N ALA A 57 4.40 2.53 9.60
CA ALA A 57 4.97 1.44 10.38
C ALA A 57 5.38 1.86 11.81
N ARG A 58 5.76 3.12 12.03
CA ARG A 58 6.14 3.61 13.36
C ARG A 58 4.95 3.71 14.32
N ASP A 59 3.78 4.07 13.79
CA ASP A 59 2.55 4.16 14.57
C ASP A 59 1.33 3.91 13.67
N PRO A 60 1.00 2.63 13.40
CA PRO A 60 -0.03 2.29 12.42
C PRO A 60 -1.39 2.89 12.77
N ASP A 61 -1.71 2.94 14.06
CA ASP A 61 -2.99 3.44 14.54
C ASP A 61 -3.11 4.96 14.44
N ARG A 62 -2.01 5.70 14.35
CA ARG A 62 -2.03 7.16 14.20
C ARG A 62 -2.10 7.59 12.74
N TYR A 63 -1.40 6.88 11.85
CA TYR A 63 -1.24 7.26 10.45
C TYR A 63 -2.07 6.41 9.48
N ALA A 64 -2.97 5.58 9.99
CA ALA A 64 -3.83 4.72 9.19
C ALA A 64 -4.60 5.46 8.10
N ASP A 65 -5.12 6.67 8.36
CA ASP A 65 -5.93 7.38 7.36
C ASP A 65 -5.11 7.79 6.12
N VAL A 66 -3.79 7.95 6.27
CA VAL A 66 -2.86 8.22 5.16
C VAL A 66 -2.76 7.03 4.21
N ILE A 67 -3.07 5.81 4.68
CA ILE A 67 -3.03 4.59 3.86
C ILE A 67 -4.10 4.58 2.77
N TRP A 68 -5.18 5.35 2.92
CA TRP A 68 -6.13 5.55 1.82
C TRP A 68 -5.46 6.08 0.55
N ALA A 69 -4.46 6.96 0.68
CA ALA A 69 -3.69 7.44 -0.48
C ALA A 69 -2.97 6.29 -1.21
N GLY A 70 -2.44 5.32 -0.45
CA GLY A 70 -1.82 4.12 -1.00
C GLY A 70 -2.83 3.20 -1.69
N VAL A 71 -4.04 3.03 -1.12
CA VAL A 71 -5.12 2.25 -1.73
C VAL A 71 -5.56 2.88 -3.04
N PHE A 72 -5.86 4.18 -3.06
CA PHE A 72 -6.26 4.90 -4.28
C PHE A 72 -5.16 4.88 -5.35
N GLY A 73 -3.90 5.09 -4.95
CA GLY A 73 -2.75 5.00 -5.86
C GLY A 73 -2.67 3.64 -6.55
N LYS A 74 -2.82 2.55 -5.80
CA LYS A 74 -2.77 1.19 -6.35
C LYS A 74 -3.99 0.85 -7.20
N VAL A 75 -5.18 1.28 -6.82
CA VAL A 75 -6.39 1.11 -7.64
C VAL A 75 -6.27 1.87 -8.97
N ALA A 76 -5.75 3.09 -8.95
CA ALA A 76 -5.50 3.86 -10.17
C ALA A 76 -4.48 3.17 -11.08
N VAL A 77 -3.38 2.64 -10.51
CA VAL A 77 -2.38 1.87 -11.28
C VAL A 77 -3.00 0.63 -11.92
N VAL A 78 -3.80 -0.14 -11.18
CA VAL A 78 -4.49 -1.32 -11.71
C VAL A 78 -5.47 -0.92 -12.81
N ALA A 79 -6.25 0.15 -12.63
CA ALA A 79 -7.19 0.64 -13.64
C ALA A 79 -6.47 1.04 -14.95
N LEU A 80 -5.36 1.78 -14.83
CA LEU A 80 -4.54 2.17 -15.98
C LEU A 80 -3.96 0.96 -16.72
N LEU A 81 -3.43 -0.03 -15.97
CA LEU A 81 -2.88 -1.25 -16.56
C LEU A 81 -3.95 -2.09 -17.25
N VAL A 82 -5.12 -2.27 -16.65
CA VAL A 82 -6.24 -2.98 -17.29
C VAL A 82 -6.65 -2.28 -18.58
N THR A 83 -6.74 -0.95 -18.61
CA THR A 83 -7.07 -0.22 -19.84
C THR A 83 -5.98 -0.30 -20.91
N ALA A 84 -4.71 -0.35 -20.50
CA ALA A 84 -3.57 -0.48 -21.41
C ALA A 84 -3.46 -1.89 -22.01
N GLU A 85 -3.70 -2.94 -21.21
CA GLU A 85 -3.71 -4.35 -21.66
C GLU A 85 -4.89 -4.65 -22.59
N MET A 86 -6.08 -4.11 -22.30
CA MET A 86 -7.21 -4.20 -23.25
C MET A 86 -6.89 -3.54 -24.60
N SER A 87 -5.95 -2.59 -24.62
CA SER A 87 -5.52 -1.87 -25.81
C SER A 87 -4.31 -2.52 -26.51
N GLN A 88 -3.59 -3.43 -25.85
CA GLN A 88 -2.39 -4.07 -26.38
C GLN A 88 -2.46 -5.59 -26.22
N SER A 89 -2.75 -6.30 -27.31
CA SER A 89 -2.56 -7.76 -27.36
C SER A 89 -1.07 -8.09 -27.25
N GLY A 90 -0.60 -8.45 -26.05
CA GLY A 90 0.68 -9.16 -25.87
C GLY A 90 1.74 -8.49 -25.00
N GLY A 91 1.38 -7.59 -24.08
CA GLY A 91 2.33 -6.97 -23.16
C GLY A 91 2.77 -7.92 -22.03
N ASN A 92 4.05 -8.30 -22.00
CA ASN A 92 4.64 -8.93 -20.82
C ASN A 92 4.90 -7.88 -19.73
N ALA A 93 3.85 -7.41 -19.07
CA ALA A 93 4.00 -6.67 -17.82
C ALA A 93 4.78 -7.55 -16.82
N PRO A 94 5.64 -6.99 -15.94
CA PRO A 94 6.29 -7.75 -14.88
C PRO A 94 5.24 -8.17 -13.85
N THR A 95 4.54 -9.26 -14.15
CA THR A 95 3.40 -9.83 -13.43
C THR A 95 3.70 -10.05 -11.95
N ALA A 96 4.95 -10.35 -11.59
CA ALA A 96 5.35 -10.56 -10.21
C ALA A 96 5.27 -9.27 -9.36
N VAL A 97 5.78 -8.13 -9.86
CA VAL A 97 5.75 -6.86 -9.10
C VAL A 97 4.31 -6.40 -8.92
N LEU A 98 3.50 -6.52 -9.98
CA LEU A 98 2.09 -6.20 -9.93
C LEU A 98 1.32 -7.09 -8.94
N ALA A 99 1.58 -8.40 -8.95
CA ALA A 99 0.92 -9.34 -8.02
C ALA A 99 1.26 -9.02 -6.56
N ILE A 100 2.52 -8.69 -6.27
CA ILE A 100 2.93 -8.24 -4.93
C ILE A 100 2.25 -6.91 -4.58
N ASP A 101 2.10 -6.01 -5.54
CA ASP A 101 1.42 -4.74 -5.30
C ASP A 101 -0.05 -4.91 -4.94
N VAL A 102 -0.76 -5.82 -5.63
CA VAL A 102 -2.14 -6.21 -5.32
C VAL A 102 -2.24 -6.84 -3.93
N LEU A 103 -1.25 -7.68 -3.54
CA LEU A 103 -1.20 -8.27 -2.21
C LEU A 103 -1.09 -7.17 -1.14
N PHE A 104 -0.20 -6.20 -1.31
CA PHE A 104 -0.10 -5.07 -0.41
C PHE A 104 -1.37 -4.21 -0.38
N ALA A 105 -1.99 -3.94 -1.53
CA ALA A 105 -3.26 -3.20 -1.60
C ALA A 105 -4.35 -3.89 -0.79
N THR A 106 -4.47 -5.21 -0.95
CA THR A 106 -5.41 -6.04 -0.18
C THR A 106 -5.11 -5.98 1.31
N GLY A 107 -3.83 -6.04 1.70
CA GLY A 107 -3.41 -5.91 3.10
C GLY A 107 -3.73 -4.53 3.69
N PHE A 108 -3.53 -3.45 2.92
CA PHE A 108 -3.91 -2.09 3.32
C PHE A 108 -5.41 -1.95 3.53
N LEU A 109 -6.22 -2.47 2.60
CA LEU A 109 -7.67 -2.45 2.72
C LEU A 109 -8.13 -3.27 3.93
N THR A 110 -7.55 -4.45 4.15
CA THR A 110 -7.83 -5.28 5.32
C THR A 110 -7.51 -4.55 6.61
N PHE A 111 -6.33 -3.91 6.70
CA PHE A 111 -5.94 -3.10 7.86
C PHE A 111 -6.97 -1.99 8.17
N LEU A 112 -7.36 -1.23 7.14
CA LEU A 112 -8.32 -0.14 7.27
C LEU A 112 -9.70 -0.62 7.73
N LEU A 113 -10.22 -1.70 7.12
CA LEU A 113 -11.52 -2.26 7.48
C LEU A 113 -11.54 -2.83 8.91
N THR A 114 -10.46 -3.48 9.32
CA THR A 114 -10.35 -4.07 10.67
C THR A 114 -10.33 -2.98 11.75
N ARG A 115 -9.74 -1.81 11.45
CA ARG A 115 -9.73 -0.64 12.33
C ARG A 115 -11.09 0.05 12.40
N SER A 116 -11.75 0.28 11.26
CA SER A 116 -13.06 0.92 11.20
C SER A 116 -14.14 0.13 11.95
N GLY A 117 -14.09 -1.20 11.89
CA GLY A 117 -14.97 -2.08 12.67
C GLY A 117 -14.74 -2.04 14.18
N ALA A 118 -13.52 -1.69 14.64
CA ALA A 118 -13.21 -1.51 16.06
C ALA A 118 -13.66 -0.14 16.61
N GLY A 119 -13.61 0.90 15.77
CA GLY A 119 -14.07 2.25 16.15
C GLY A 119 -15.59 2.37 16.32
N GLY A 120 -16.38 1.60 15.56
CA GLY A 120 -17.84 1.63 15.63
C GLY A 120 -18.44 1.05 16.92
N LYS A 121 -17.78 0.06 17.55
CA LYS A 121 -18.31 -0.62 18.74
C LYS A 121 -18.27 0.22 20.02
N HIS A 122 -17.44 1.26 20.09
CA HIS A 122 -17.37 2.14 21.27
C HIS A 122 -18.39 3.28 21.25
N SER A 123 -18.95 3.62 20.10
CA SER A 123 -19.92 4.72 20.01
C SER A 123 -21.35 4.31 20.35
N GLU A 124 -21.66 3.01 20.28
CA GLU A 124 -23.01 2.48 20.51
C GLU A 124 -23.30 2.21 21.99
N SER A 125 -22.28 2.06 22.84
CA SER A 125 -22.46 1.79 24.28
C SER A 125 -22.55 3.07 25.14
N ALA A 126 -22.39 4.26 24.57
CA ALA A 126 -22.41 5.54 25.29
C ALA A 126 -23.69 6.35 25.04
N GLY A 127 -24.67 5.78 24.32
CA GLY A 127 -25.90 6.46 23.89
C GLY A 127 -27.19 5.94 24.52
N SER A 128 -27.10 5.18 25.61
CA SER A 128 -28.28 4.66 26.33
C SER A 128 -28.14 4.83 27.84
N GLU A 129 -28.26 6.08 28.30
CA GLU A 129 -28.61 6.41 29.69
C GLU A 129 -29.69 7.50 29.68
#